data_AF-A0A317CLK1-F1
#
_entry.id   AF-A0A317CLK1-F1
#
_cell.length_a   1.000
_cell.length_b   1.000
_cell.length_c   1.000
_cell.angle_alpha   90.00
_cell.angle_beta   90.00
_cell.angle_gamma   90.00
#
_symmetry.space_group_name_H-M   'P 1'
#
loop_
_entity.id
_entity.type
_entity.pdbx_description
1 polymer ?
#
loop_
_entity_poly.entity_id
_entity_poly.type
_entity_poly.pdbx_seq_one_letter_code
_entity_poly.pdbx_strand_id
1 'polypeptide(L)'
;MACFFGFGSLVNTATHRYQPVTAAKVDGWRRIWVNNKCYEHAFLSVEPDESSAIQGLMAQVPEDDWQELDTREVGYLRRVLTPQEWMTQAHCSDAPAALITSAPTNDTQMYVLQNGEYAQAAKPILWSYLETVLFGYYQWFGPEGVDNFIQSTGAWTSVLDDRSQPIYPRYVPAEGDAAEIIAHKISNLSQTV
;
A
#
# COMPACT_ATOMS: atom_id res chain seq x y z
N MET A 1 -22.12 1.50 2.48
CA MET A 1 -21.38 0.24 2.39
C MET A 1 -19.97 0.55 2.82
N ALA A 2 -19.47 -0.22 3.77
CA ALA A 2 -18.13 -0.09 4.30
C ALA A 2 -17.08 -0.16 3.18
N CYS A 3 -16.08 0.70 3.26
CA CYS A 3 -14.93 0.69 2.37
C CYS A 3 -13.64 0.78 3.17
N PHE A 4 -12.54 0.31 2.60
CA PHE A 4 -11.22 0.59 3.14
C PHE A 4 -10.30 1.22 2.09
N PHE A 5 -9.38 2.05 2.58
CA PHE A 5 -8.28 2.60 1.79
C PHE A 5 -7.02 1.77 2.01
N GLY A 6 -6.57 1.09 0.96
CA GLY A 6 -5.29 0.38 0.92
C GLY A 6 -4.19 1.23 0.32
N PHE A 7 -3.05 1.36 1.01
CA PHE A 7 -1.88 2.15 0.58
C PHE A 7 -0.56 1.36 0.52
N GLY A 8 -0.64 0.05 0.80
CA GLY A 8 0.48 -0.89 0.72
C GLY A 8 0.16 -2.02 -0.24
N SER A 9 0.35 -3.27 0.19
CA SER A 9 0.14 -4.44 -0.69
C SER A 9 -1.32 -4.63 -1.12
N LEU A 10 -2.28 -4.05 -0.40
CA LEU A 10 -3.68 -3.97 -0.79
C LEU A 10 -3.92 -3.18 -2.10
N VAL A 11 -2.94 -2.42 -2.59
CA VAL A 11 -3.04 -1.80 -3.92
C VAL A 11 -2.85 -2.83 -5.03
N ASN A 12 -2.15 -3.92 -4.76
CA ASN A 12 -2.08 -5.05 -5.67
C ASN A 12 -3.32 -5.95 -5.46
N THR A 13 -4.26 -5.85 -6.38
CA THR A 13 -5.55 -6.57 -6.30
C THR A 13 -5.40 -8.08 -6.47
N ALA A 14 -4.26 -8.58 -6.93
CA ALA A 14 -3.98 -10.02 -6.90
C ALA A 14 -3.73 -10.56 -5.49
N THR A 15 -3.59 -9.69 -4.48
CA THR A 15 -3.39 -10.09 -3.08
C THR A 15 -4.70 -10.29 -2.30
N HIS A 16 -5.87 -9.97 -2.86
CA HIS A 16 -7.17 -10.07 -2.16
C HIS A 16 -8.36 -10.19 -3.12
N ARG A 17 -9.57 -10.39 -2.57
CA ARG A 17 -10.81 -10.53 -3.34
C ARG A 17 -11.76 -9.32 -3.34
N TYR A 18 -11.45 -8.27 -2.56
CA TYR A 18 -12.32 -7.10 -2.43
C TYR A 18 -12.54 -6.38 -3.78
N GLN A 19 -13.82 -6.17 -4.10
CA GLN A 19 -14.33 -5.51 -5.31
C GLN A 19 -15.69 -4.86 -4.97
N PRO A 20 -16.08 -3.78 -5.68
CA PRO A 20 -15.29 -2.99 -6.62
C PRO A 20 -14.09 -2.29 -5.95
N VAL A 21 -13.14 -1.88 -6.78
CA VAL A 21 -11.98 -1.07 -6.37
C VAL A 21 -11.90 0.22 -7.19
N THR A 22 -11.35 1.28 -6.63
CA THR A 22 -11.19 2.57 -7.32
C THR A 22 -9.94 3.28 -6.83
N ALA A 23 -9.20 3.91 -7.76
CA ALA A 23 -8.04 4.72 -7.40
C ALA A 23 -8.46 5.89 -6.50
N ALA A 24 -7.71 6.13 -5.44
CA ALA A 24 -7.99 7.18 -4.49
C ALA A 24 -6.70 7.80 -3.94
N LYS A 25 -6.85 8.98 -3.35
CA LYS A 25 -5.80 9.70 -2.64
C LYS A 25 -6.30 10.07 -1.25
N VAL A 26 -5.44 9.97 -0.25
CA VAL A 26 -5.68 10.44 1.11
C VAL A 26 -4.68 11.57 1.42
N ASP A 27 -5.20 12.72 1.88
CA ASP A 27 -4.45 13.92 2.26
C ASP A 27 -4.18 13.94 3.78
N GLY A 28 -3.09 14.59 4.19
CA GLY A 28 -2.74 14.75 5.61
C GLY A 28 -1.94 13.58 6.19
N TRP A 29 -1.45 12.67 5.33
CA TRP A 29 -0.73 11.48 5.72
C TRP A 29 0.48 11.25 4.83
N ARG A 30 1.55 10.74 5.44
CA ARG A 30 2.75 10.29 4.76
C ARG A 30 2.93 8.79 5.01
N ARG A 31 3.24 8.03 3.97
CA ARG A 31 3.63 6.62 4.12
C ARG A 31 5.04 6.51 4.68
N ILE A 32 5.24 5.54 5.55
CA ILE A 32 6.53 5.26 6.17
C ILE A 32 6.76 3.76 6.27
N TRP A 33 8.03 3.37 6.21
CA TRP A 33 8.46 2.04 6.61
C TRP A 33 8.64 1.99 8.13
N VAL A 34 8.08 0.96 8.75
CA VAL A 34 8.13 0.75 10.19
C VAL A 34 8.59 -0.66 10.53
N ASN A 35 9.15 -0.81 11.72
CA ASN A 35 9.34 -2.09 12.37
C ASN A 35 8.45 -2.19 13.61
N ASN A 36 8.19 -3.42 14.04
CA ASN A 36 7.66 -3.71 15.37
C ASN A 36 8.34 -4.96 15.95
N LYS A 37 7.90 -5.37 17.14
CA LYS A 37 8.46 -6.55 17.83
C LYS A 37 7.96 -7.89 17.28
N CYS A 38 6.91 -7.89 16.47
CA CYS A 38 6.25 -9.11 15.99
C CYS A 38 6.84 -9.63 14.68
N TYR A 39 7.53 -8.79 13.92
CA TYR A 39 8.09 -9.13 12.61
C TYR A 39 9.59 -8.83 12.56
N GLU A 40 10.34 -9.68 11.85
CA GLU A 40 11.79 -9.52 11.61
C GLU A 40 12.10 -8.76 10.31
N HIS A 41 11.11 -8.06 9.77
CA HIS A 41 11.22 -7.24 8.56
C HIS A 41 10.39 -5.96 8.68
N ALA A 42 10.68 -4.99 7.82
CA ALA A 42 9.93 -3.75 7.70
C ALA A 42 8.66 -3.92 6.88
N PHE A 43 7.64 -3.14 7.23
CA PHE A 43 6.35 -3.10 6.54
C PHE A 43 5.81 -1.66 6.51
N LEU A 44 4.80 -1.40 5.69
CA LEU A 44 4.28 -0.04 5.49
C LEU A 44 3.28 0.36 6.58
N SER A 45 3.40 1.60 7.03
CA SER A 45 2.33 2.29 7.75
C SER A 45 2.24 3.75 7.29
N VAL A 46 1.49 4.56 8.02
CA VAL A 46 1.36 5.99 7.78
C VAL A 46 1.54 6.77 9.07
N GLU A 47 2.02 8.00 8.92
CA GLU A 47 2.07 9.01 9.99
C GLU A 47 1.36 10.30 9.55
N PRO A 48 0.83 11.09 10.49
CA PRO A 48 0.24 12.39 10.16
C PRO A 48 1.27 13.33 9.52
N ASP A 49 0.89 13.94 8.40
CA ASP A 49 1.66 14.97 7.71
C ASP A 49 0.72 15.81 6.84
N GLU A 50 0.33 16.98 7.36
CA GLU A 50 -0.64 17.90 6.71
C GLU A 50 -0.20 18.39 5.32
N SER A 51 1.10 18.28 5.01
CA SER A 51 1.65 18.69 3.71
C SER A 51 1.70 17.57 2.68
N SER A 52 1.44 16.33 3.09
CA SER A 52 1.57 15.14 2.27
C SER A 52 0.22 14.57 1.84
N ALA A 53 0.29 13.79 0.77
CA ALA A 53 -0.81 12.96 0.31
C ALA A 53 -0.27 11.63 -0.21
N ILE A 54 -1.06 10.57 -0.07
CA ILE A 54 -0.71 9.23 -0.52
C ILE A 54 -1.76 8.68 -1.48
N GLN A 55 -1.28 8.07 -2.57
CA GLN A 55 -2.13 7.32 -3.49
C GLN A 55 -2.37 5.91 -2.96
N GLY A 56 -3.53 5.35 -3.29
CA GLY A 56 -3.92 4.00 -2.93
C GLY A 56 -5.24 3.61 -3.61
N LEU A 57 -5.85 2.52 -3.15
CA LEU A 57 -7.15 2.08 -3.65
C LEU A 57 -8.21 2.15 -2.56
N MET A 58 -9.38 2.64 -2.93
CA MET A 58 -10.60 2.39 -2.19
C MET A 58 -11.16 1.04 -2.63
N ALA A 59 -11.51 0.18 -1.68
CA ALA A 59 -12.10 -1.12 -1.95
C ALA A 59 -13.30 -1.35 -1.02
N GLN A 60 -14.37 -1.92 -1.58
CA GLN A 60 -15.57 -2.20 -0.82
C GLN A 60 -15.38 -3.45 0.08
N VAL A 61 -15.92 -3.38 1.29
CA VAL A 61 -16.08 -4.53 2.20
C VAL A 61 -17.49 -5.10 2.00
N PRO A 62 -17.64 -6.30 1.42
CA PRO A 62 -18.95 -6.93 1.22
C PRO A 62 -19.65 -7.14 2.56
N GLU A 63 -20.95 -6.79 2.61
CA GLU A 63 -21.80 -6.99 3.79
C GLU A 63 -21.27 -6.36 5.09
N ASP A 64 -20.34 -5.41 4.96
CA ASP A 64 -19.60 -4.82 6.08
C ASP A 64 -18.88 -5.88 6.95
N ASP A 65 -18.52 -7.04 6.36
CA ASP A 65 -17.78 -8.12 7.02
C ASP A 65 -16.27 -7.85 7.04
N TRP A 66 -15.80 -7.36 8.18
CA TRP A 66 -14.41 -7.00 8.42
C TRP A 66 -13.52 -8.17 8.85
N GLN A 67 -14.08 -9.35 9.14
CA GLN A 67 -13.34 -10.41 9.84
C GLN A 67 -12.09 -10.88 9.09
N GLU A 68 -12.21 -11.11 7.78
CA GLU A 68 -11.08 -11.52 6.94
C GLU A 68 -10.00 -10.44 6.86
N LEU A 69 -10.41 -9.18 6.70
CA LEU A 69 -9.47 -8.05 6.59
C LEU A 69 -8.77 -7.75 7.92
N ASP A 70 -9.50 -7.76 9.03
CA ASP A 70 -8.95 -7.60 10.37
C ASP A 70 -7.94 -8.71 10.69
N THR A 71 -8.20 -9.95 10.25
CA THR A 71 -7.26 -11.07 10.40
C THR A 71 -6.00 -10.90 9.55
N ARG A 72 -6.14 -10.31 8.36
CA ARG A 72 -5.00 -9.99 7.49
C ARG A 72 -4.15 -8.86 8.06
N GLU A 73 -4.78 -7.83 8.59
CA GLU A 73 -4.14 -6.59 9.08
C GLU A 73 -3.91 -6.63 10.60
N VAL A 74 -3.69 -7.82 11.16
CA VAL A 74 -3.33 -8.00 12.57
C VAL A 74 -2.12 -7.12 12.91
N GLY A 75 -2.26 -6.35 13.98
CA GLY A 75 -1.26 -5.39 14.45
C GLY A 75 -1.56 -3.94 14.07
N TYR A 76 -2.49 -3.69 13.15
CA TYR A 76 -2.98 -2.34 12.85
C TYR A 76 -4.31 -2.06 13.56
N LEU A 77 -4.63 -0.78 13.67
CA LEU A 77 -5.96 -0.31 14.08
C LEU A 77 -6.71 0.26 12.88
N ARG A 78 -8.02 -0.03 12.81
CA ARG A 78 -8.91 0.67 11.90
C ARG A 78 -9.11 2.11 12.37
N ARG A 79 -8.89 3.05 11.46
CA ARG A 79 -9.16 4.47 11.63
C ARG A 79 -10.18 4.90 10.59
N VAL A 80 -11.22 5.60 11.02
CA VAL A 80 -12.18 6.24 10.11
C VAL A 80 -11.48 7.36 9.35
N LEU A 81 -11.60 7.35 8.02
CA LEU A 81 -11.27 8.45 7.12
C LEU A 81 -12.49 9.36 6.97
N THR A 82 -12.36 10.62 7.34
CA THR A 82 -13.42 11.60 7.14
C THR A 82 -13.57 11.95 5.66
N PRO A 83 -14.77 12.35 5.21
CA PRO A 83 -15.02 12.79 3.84
C PRO A 83 -14.05 13.82 3.24
N GLN A 84 -13.38 14.61 4.08
CA GLN A 84 -12.47 15.67 3.65
C GLN A 84 -11.03 15.19 3.48
N GLU A 85 -10.68 14.03 4.06
CA GLU A 85 -9.33 13.47 4.00
C GLU A 85 -9.04 12.71 2.71
N TRP A 86 -10.04 12.43 1.87
CA TRP A 86 -9.82 11.60 0.71
C TRP A 86 -10.68 11.94 -0.50
N MET A 87 -10.18 11.58 -1.68
CA MET A 87 -10.86 11.78 -2.95
C MET A 87 -10.55 10.65 -3.93
N THR A 88 -11.52 10.29 -4.76
CA THR A 88 -11.30 9.37 -5.88
C THR A 88 -10.43 10.03 -6.94
N GLN A 89 -9.52 9.26 -7.56
CA GLN A 89 -8.73 9.69 -8.70
C GLN A 89 -9.32 9.10 -9.99
N ALA A 90 -9.22 9.86 -11.09
CA ALA A 90 -9.56 9.33 -12.40
C ALA A 90 -8.61 8.18 -12.76
N HIS A 91 -9.16 7.06 -13.25
CA HIS A 91 -8.34 5.98 -13.76
C HIS A 91 -7.64 6.41 -15.05
N CYS A 92 -6.34 6.15 -15.15
CA CYS A 92 -5.69 6.03 -16.45
C CYS A 92 -6.37 4.86 -17.19
N SER A 93 -6.80 5.14 -18.42
CA SER A 93 -7.62 4.28 -19.28
C SER A 93 -7.25 2.80 -19.24
N ASP A 94 -8.26 1.93 -18.99
CA ASP A 94 -8.34 0.47 -19.27
C ASP A 94 -8.67 -0.51 -18.10
N ALA A 95 -9.05 -0.03 -16.89
CA ALA A 95 -9.53 -0.90 -15.79
C ALA A 95 -11.08 -1.04 -15.72
N PRO A 96 -11.65 -2.16 -15.22
CA PRO A 96 -13.07 -2.50 -15.33
C PRO A 96 -14.03 -1.55 -14.57
N ALA A 97 -15.18 -1.32 -15.20
CA ALA A 97 -16.10 -0.20 -15.06
C ALA A 97 -16.96 -0.09 -13.77
N ALA A 98 -16.55 -0.68 -12.65
CA ALA A 98 -17.27 -0.52 -11.38
C ALA A 98 -16.51 0.44 -10.46
N LEU A 99 -16.76 1.74 -10.65
CA LEU A 99 -16.21 2.77 -9.78
C LEU A 99 -17.04 2.86 -8.48
N ILE A 100 -16.38 2.97 -7.34
CA ILE A 100 -16.99 3.46 -6.11
C ILE A 100 -17.24 4.97 -6.33
N THR A 101 -18.39 5.30 -6.93
CA THR A 101 -18.78 6.68 -7.31
C THR A 101 -19.59 7.40 -6.24
N SER A 102 -20.00 6.69 -5.19
CA SER A 102 -20.87 7.27 -4.17
C SER A 102 -20.06 8.12 -3.19
N ALA A 103 -20.63 9.29 -2.88
CA ALA A 103 -20.19 10.24 -1.87
C ALA A 103 -19.59 9.54 -0.62
N PRO A 104 -18.53 10.10 -0.03
CA PRO A 104 -17.82 9.50 1.08
C PRO A 104 -18.80 9.02 2.14
N THR A 105 -18.92 7.70 2.27
CA THR A 105 -19.69 7.11 3.35
C THR A 105 -18.92 7.35 4.64
N ASN A 106 -19.62 7.59 5.75
CA ASN A 106 -18.99 7.75 7.07
C ASN A 106 -18.29 6.46 7.58
N ASP A 107 -18.17 5.42 6.75
CA ASP A 107 -17.59 4.13 7.07
C ASP A 107 -16.47 3.73 6.09
N THR A 108 -15.60 4.71 5.80
CA THR A 108 -14.34 4.46 5.11
C THR A 108 -13.24 4.28 6.17
N GLN A 109 -12.53 3.16 6.14
CA GLN A 109 -11.49 2.83 7.12
C GLN A 109 -10.10 2.81 6.48
N MET A 110 -9.08 3.08 7.28
CA MET A 110 -7.67 2.90 6.93
C MET A 110 -6.97 2.21 8.09
N TYR A 111 -6.11 1.23 7.79
CA TYR A 111 -5.33 0.53 8.81
C TYR A 111 -4.04 1.30 9.12
N VAL A 112 -3.85 1.66 10.39
CA VAL A 112 -2.70 2.46 10.85
C VAL A 112 -2.04 1.74 12.03
N LEU A 113 -0.71 1.68 12.05
CA LEU A 113 0.02 1.07 13.15
C LEU A 113 0.06 2.07 14.31
N GLN A 114 -0.35 1.64 15.51
CA GLN A 114 -0.14 2.44 16.71
C GLN A 114 1.21 2.07 17.34
N ASN A 115 2.09 3.04 17.57
CA ASN A 115 3.38 2.88 18.24
C ASN A 115 4.42 2.03 17.49
N GLY A 116 4.48 2.16 16.16
CA GLY A 116 5.61 1.64 15.37
C GLY A 116 6.87 2.46 15.55
N GLU A 117 8.02 1.83 15.37
CA GLU A 117 9.30 2.53 15.24
C GLU A 117 9.65 2.61 13.75
N TYR A 118 10.32 3.69 13.32
CA TYR A 118 10.83 3.78 11.96
C TYR A 118 11.75 2.61 11.64
N ALA A 119 11.65 2.11 10.42
CA ALA A 119 12.39 0.93 10.00
C ALA A 119 13.91 1.11 10.17
N GLN A 120 14.55 0.04 10.63
CA GLN A 120 15.98 -0.06 10.91
C GLN A 120 16.57 -1.21 10.10
N ALA A 121 17.85 -1.10 9.74
CA ALA A 121 18.51 -2.05 8.87
C ALA A 121 18.57 -3.49 9.43
N ALA A 122 18.42 -3.64 10.75
CA ALA A 122 18.34 -4.94 11.42
C ALA A 122 17.06 -5.72 11.06
N LYS A 123 16.00 -5.03 10.62
CA LYS A 123 14.71 -5.60 10.20
C LYS A 123 14.38 -5.02 8.82
N PRO A 124 15.04 -5.52 7.76
CA PRO A 124 15.04 -4.91 6.43
C PRO A 124 13.68 -4.97 5.75
N ILE A 125 13.51 -4.18 4.70
CA ILE A 125 12.40 -4.31 3.75
C ILE A 125 12.62 -5.59 2.95
N LEU A 126 11.59 -6.43 2.79
CA LEU A 126 11.68 -7.59 1.91
C LEU A 126 11.50 -7.16 0.45
N TRP A 127 12.38 -7.64 -0.44
CA TRP A 127 12.21 -7.41 -1.88
C TRP A 127 10.85 -7.91 -2.35
N SER A 128 10.46 -9.13 -1.95
CA SER A 128 9.17 -9.73 -2.30
C SER A 128 7.97 -8.85 -1.89
N TYR A 129 8.05 -8.21 -0.73
CA TYR A 129 7.02 -7.28 -0.27
C TYR A 129 7.00 -6.00 -1.11
N LEU A 130 8.16 -5.36 -1.27
CA LEU A 130 8.28 -4.12 -2.02
C LEU A 130 7.88 -4.28 -3.49
N GLU A 131 8.31 -5.35 -4.15
CA GLU A 131 7.93 -5.65 -5.53
C GLU A 131 6.43 -5.86 -5.67
N THR A 132 5.80 -6.61 -4.75
CA THR A 132 4.34 -6.81 -4.75
C THR A 132 3.59 -5.48 -4.67
N VAL A 133 4.06 -4.57 -3.79
CA VAL A 133 3.48 -3.23 -3.63
C VAL A 133 3.66 -2.43 -4.91
N LEU A 134 4.91 -2.28 -5.38
CA LEU A 134 5.22 -1.46 -6.55
C LEU A 134 4.52 -1.97 -7.81
N PHE A 135 4.29 -3.28 -7.94
CA PHE A 135 3.55 -3.82 -9.07
C PHE A 135 2.07 -3.41 -9.05
N GLY A 136 1.45 -3.37 -7.86
CA GLY A 136 0.11 -2.79 -7.73
C GLY A 136 0.09 -1.31 -8.11
N TYR A 137 1.07 -0.53 -7.66
CA TYR A 137 1.16 0.89 -8.04
C TYR A 137 1.37 1.07 -9.55
N TYR A 138 2.19 0.23 -10.18
CA TYR A 138 2.37 0.22 -11.63
C TYR A 138 1.05 -0.07 -12.36
N GLN A 139 0.30 -1.08 -11.93
CA GLN A 139 -0.96 -1.47 -12.57
C GLN A 139 -2.02 -0.36 -12.54
N TRP A 140 -2.10 0.40 -11.44
CA TRP A 140 -3.15 1.41 -11.25
C TRP A 140 -2.76 2.83 -11.63
N PHE A 141 -1.46 3.13 -11.58
CA PHE A 141 -0.93 4.50 -11.72
C PHE A 141 0.24 4.59 -12.71
N GLY A 142 0.58 3.49 -13.39
CA GLY A 142 1.68 3.42 -14.36
C GLY A 142 3.07 3.59 -13.75
N PRO A 143 4.10 3.77 -14.58
CA PRO A 143 5.48 4.00 -14.11
C PRO A 143 5.61 5.21 -13.17
N GLU A 144 4.85 6.28 -13.40
CA GLU A 144 4.81 7.45 -12.52
C GLU A 144 4.28 7.11 -11.12
N GLY A 145 3.36 6.16 -11.01
CA GLY A 145 2.88 5.63 -9.74
C GLY A 145 3.96 4.99 -8.89
N VAL A 146 4.89 4.26 -9.53
CA VAL A 146 6.06 3.66 -8.87
C VAL A 146 6.98 4.75 -8.33
N ASP A 147 7.24 5.78 -9.14
CA ASP A 147 8.10 6.90 -8.74
C ASP A 147 7.47 7.73 -7.61
N ASN A 148 6.18 8.05 -7.73
CA ASN A 148 5.42 8.74 -6.70
C ASN A 148 5.37 7.92 -5.40
N PHE A 149 5.24 6.60 -5.48
CA PHE A 149 5.33 5.72 -4.30
C PHE A 149 6.65 5.93 -3.58
N ILE A 150 7.77 5.84 -4.31
CA ILE A 150 9.11 5.92 -3.73
C ILE A 150 9.35 7.31 -3.13
N GLN A 151 9.03 8.37 -3.86
CA GLN A 151 9.26 9.76 -3.45
C GLN A 151 8.43 10.18 -2.23
N SER A 152 7.18 9.72 -2.15
CA SER A 152 6.26 10.08 -1.04
C SER A 152 6.41 9.18 0.20
N THR A 153 7.22 8.12 0.14
CA THR A 153 7.42 7.20 1.25
C THR A 153 8.68 7.56 2.05
N GLY A 154 8.54 7.62 3.38
CA GLY A 154 9.61 7.90 4.32
C GLY A 154 10.18 6.67 5.03
N ALA A 155 11.18 6.93 5.87
CA ALA A 155 11.79 5.94 6.77
C ALA A 155 12.37 4.70 6.08
N TRP A 156 12.86 4.84 4.84
CA TRP A 156 13.51 3.75 4.11
C TRP A 156 14.68 3.14 4.87
N THR A 157 14.90 1.83 4.66
CA THR A 157 16.03 1.08 5.22
C THR A 157 16.49 0.02 4.22
N SER A 158 17.50 -0.78 4.59
CA SER A 158 18.05 -1.84 3.74
C SER A 158 16.98 -2.77 3.19
N VAL A 159 17.17 -3.22 1.94
CA VAL A 159 16.29 -4.19 1.28
C VAL A 159 16.98 -5.55 1.25
N LEU A 160 16.30 -6.58 1.75
CA LEU A 160 16.74 -7.97 1.67
C LEU A 160 16.22 -8.60 0.38
N ASP A 161 17.13 -9.10 -0.46
CA ASP A 161 16.77 -9.90 -1.63
C ASP A 161 16.34 -11.33 -1.21
N ASP A 162 15.04 -11.51 -1.03
CA ASP A 162 14.42 -12.79 -0.67
C ASP A 162 13.72 -13.47 -1.85
N ARG A 163 13.94 -13.02 -3.09
CA ARG A 163 13.18 -13.50 -4.26
C ARG A 163 13.28 -14.99 -4.53
N SER A 164 14.41 -15.62 -4.18
CA SER A 164 14.60 -17.06 -4.36
C SER A 164 13.76 -17.91 -3.40
N GLN A 165 13.42 -17.35 -2.23
CA GLN A 165 12.57 -17.96 -1.20
C GLN A 165 11.77 -16.86 -0.50
N PRO A 166 10.70 -16.35 -1.14
CA PRO A 166 9.96 -15.18 -0.66
C PRO A 166 9.45 -15.38 0.76
N ILE A 167 9.80 -14.45 1.66
CA ILE A 167 9.34 -14.45 3.05
C ILE A 167 7.93 -13.83 3.12
N TYR A 168 7.62 -12.87 2.24
CA TYR A 168 6.30 -12.26 2.20
C TYR A 168 5.25 -13.26 1.64
N PRO A 169 4.23 -13.66 2.42
CA PRO A 169 3.36 -14.78 2.08
C PRO A 169 2.39 -14.51 0.92
N ARG A 170 2.26 -13.25 0.50
CA ARG A 170 1.38 -12.84 -0.61
C ARG A 170 2.20 -12.26 -1.75
N TYR A 171 3.40 -12.79 -1.96
CA TYR A 171 4.29 -12.35 -3.01
C TYR A 171 3.63 -12.49 -4.38
N VAL A 172 3.53 -11.38 -5.09
CA VAL A 172 3.10 -11.31 -6.49
C VAL A 172 4.24 -10.64 -7.26
N PRO A 173 5.03 -11.39 -8.04
CA PRO A 173 6.14 -10.81 -8.81
C PRO A 173 5.62 -9.83 -9.85
N ALA A 174 6.41 -8.83 -10.19
CA ALA A 174 6.09 -7.94 -11.30
C ALA A 174 6.24 -8.69 -12.63
N GLU A 175 5.39 -8.35 -13.60
CA GLU A 175 5.36 -8.99 -14.92
C GLU A 175 5.46 -7.94 -16.04
N GLY A 176 5.87 -8.37 -17.24
CA GLY A 176 6.01 -7.49 -18.41
C GLY A 176 7.00 -6.35 -18.18
N ASP A 177 6.71 -5.19 -18.75
CA ASP A 177 7.55 -3.98 -18.65
C ASP A 177 7.75 -3.52 -17.19
N ALA A 178 6.79 -3.82 -16.30
CA ALA A 178 6.88 -3.46 -14.88
C ALA A 178 8.05 -4.15 -14.18
N ALA A 179 8.41 -5.38 -14.57
CA ALA A 179 9.43 -6.17 -13.90
C ALA A 179 10.81 -5.50 -13.95
N GLU A 180 11.24 -5.05 -15.12
CA GLU A 180 12.53 -4.38 -15.29
C GLU A 180 12.55 -3.01 -14.59
N ILE A 181 11.47 -2.23 -14.74
CA ILE A 181 11.33 -0.92 -14.11
C ILE A 181 11.43 -1.04 -12.59
N ILE A 182 10.64 -1.94 -11.99
CA ILE A 182 10.60 -2.13 -10.54
C ILE A 182 11.92 -2.68 -10.03
N ALA A 183 12.50 -3.69 -10.69
CA ALA A 183 13.78 -4.24 -10.27
C ALA A 183 14.91 -3.20 -10.29
N HIS A 184 14.93 -2.34 -11.30
CA HIS A 184 15.88 -1.23 -11.37
C HIS A 184 15.69 -0.23 -10.22
N LYS A 185 14.44 0.16 -9.94
CA LYS A 185 14.13 1.11 -8.84
C LYS A 185 14.49 0.55 -7.47
N ILE A 186 14.19 -0.72 -7.20
CA ILE A 186 14.56 -1.37 -5.93
C ILE A 186 16.08 -1.47 -5.81
N SER A 187 16.78 -1.86 -6.88
CA SER A 187 18.26 -1.95 -6.87
C SER A 187 18.92 -0.61 -6.55
N ASN A 188 18.39 0.50 -7.09
CA ASN A 188 18.90 1.84 -6.80
C ASN A 188 18.66 2.25 -5.34
N LEU A 189 17.47 1.94 -4.79
CA LEU A 189 17.16 2.21 -3.38
C LEU A 189 18.13 1.48 -2.45
N SER A 190 18.42 0.21 -2.73
CA SER A 190 19.37 -0.61 -1.96
C SER A 190 20.81 -0.07 -1.95
N GLN A 191 21.16 0.84 -2.87
CA GLN A 191 22.48 1.49 -2.91
C GLN A 191 22.53 2.80 -2.11
N THR A 192 21.39 3.41 -1.82
CA THR A 192 21.31 4.74 -1.18
C THR A 192 20.93 4.70 0.30
N VAL A 193 20.51 3.54 0.82
CA VAL A 193 20.00 3.35 2.19
C VAL A 193 20.91 2.47 3.05
#